data_AF-A0A0N4X0T7-F1
#
_entry.id   AF-A0A0N4X0T7-F1
#
_cell.length_a   1.000
_cell.length_b   1.000
_cell.length_c   1.000
_cell.angle_alpha   90.00
_cell.angle_beta   90.00
_cell.angle_gamma   90.00
#
_symmetry.space_group_name_H-M   'P 1'
#
loop_
_entity.id
_entity.type
_entity.pdbx_description
1 polymer ?
#
loop_
_entity_poly.entity_id
_entity_poly.type
_entity_poly.pdbx_seq_one_letter_code
_entity_poly.pdbx_strand_id
1 'polypeptide(L)'
;MDSIMETQRKLHEERERTIETIVKEILSDKKTHKANINSQQRVKQLVDRYHACTENLERMYTDNDGARKREMDAIAGPNEFAEFYARLKLLKDAHRRNPDELAEPLSMEFQKMHEEIADPEREEYDMVQFTDEEAYGRFLDMHEIHALYLNLKAVKLDSVLLSVECAFLVLPNVFLFQRLDYITYLAQFDRFTDIPRNTTKKTGAYKEYLNTLKEYLVYFMERTRPLHSLKEDFAKSDAEVDRLLAEGTLPGWPSQPPPKEAAIDVSAYSSPLELESLGLDRLKAALMALGLKCGGTLKERAERLYASKGLRAGDLGRDALAKKTDEAKEHARTVALAKLEGHIKCMGNLLMEERDATRENVERKQARTVGENEDDDEEPQVESDEEENDGVPYNPKNLPLGWDGKPIPYWLYKLHGLNISYSCEICGNQVYKGPKAFQKHFNEWRHSHGMRCLGIPNTAHFANITQIKDALDLWNKIKGDKERQRWNPDNDEEFEDSAGNVVTRKMYEDLKRQGLL
;
A
#
# COMPACT_ATOMS: atom_id res chain seq x y z
N MET A 1 17.99 32.93 -34.12
CA MET A 1 19.42 33.17 -34.43
C MET A 1 20.15 32.50 -33.28
N ASP A 2 20.83 31.40 -33.55
CA ASP A 2 21.31 30.50 -32.49
C ASP A 2 22.74 30.89 -32.12
N SER A 3 22.88 31.98 -31.37
CA SER A 3 24.15 32.35 -30.75
C SER A 3 24.39 31.45 -29.53
N ILE A 4 25.56 30.82 -29.46
CA ILE A 4 25.93 29.91 -28.36
C ILE A 4 25.95 30.67 -27.05
N MET A 5 26.42 31.91 -27.06
CA MET A 5 26.46 32.78 -25.87
C MET A 5 25.05 33.13 -25.37
N GLU A 6 24.12 33.42 -26.27
CA GLU A 6 22.73 33.70 -25.87
C GLU A 6 22.02 32.44 -25.39
N THR A 7 22.27 31.28 -26.02
CA THR A 7 21.78 30.00 -25.50
C THR A 7 22.34 29.70 -24.11
N GLN A 8 23.63 29.95 -23.86
CA GLN A 8 24.22 29.81 -22.52
C GLN A 8 23.56 30.75 -21.50
N ARG A 9 23.35 32.02 -21.87
CA ARG A 9 22.66 32.99 -21.02
C ARG A 9 21.25 32.50 -20.66
N LYS A 10 20.48 32.04 -21.66
CA LYS A 10 19.13 31.52 -21.48
C LYS A 10 19.10 30.29 -20.57
N LEU A 11 20.02 29.33 -20.76
CA LEU A 11 20.10 28.13 -19.92
C LEU A 11 20.49 28.46 -18.47
N HIS A 12 21.36 29.45 -18.24
CA HIS A 12 21.66 29.92 -16.87
C HIS A 12 20.44 30.60 -16.24
N GLU A 13 19.74 31.46 -16.98
CA GLU A 13 18.50 32.09 -16.51
C GLU A 13 17.44 31.03 -16.16
N GLU A 14 17.28 30.00 -17.00
CA GLU A 14 16.35 28.90 -16.76
C GLU A 14 16.70 28.09 -15.51
N ARG A 15 18.00 27.82 -15.27
CA ARG A 15 18.46 27.15 -14.05
C ARG A 15 18.11 27.92 -12.79
N GLU A 16 18.41 29.22 -12.75
CA GLU A 16 18.10 30.08 -11.60
C GLU A 16 16.60 30.15 -11.35
N ARG A 17 15.78 30.36 -12.40
CA ARG A 17 14.33 30.40 -12.26
C ARG A 17 13.74 29.06 -11.81
N THR A 18 14.31 27.95 -12.29
CA THR A 18 13.90 26.61 -11.87
C THR A 18 14.17 26.39 -10.38
N ILE A 19 15.34 26.82 -9.88
CA ILE A 19 15.64 26.78 -8.44
C ILE A 19 14.64 27.63 -7.65
N GLU A 20 14.36 28.86 -8.11
CA GLU A 20 13.40 29.74 -7.44
C GLU A 20 12.01 29.10 -7.35
N THR A 21 11.53 28.48 -8.43
CA THR A 21 10.24 27.76 -8.43
C THR A 21 10.25 26.55 -7.52
N ILE A 22 11.33 25.76 -7.50
CA ILE A 22 11.48 24.63 -6.58
C ILE A 22 11.34 25.11 -5.13
N VAL A 23 12.02 26.20 -4.78
CA VAL A 23 11.96 26.77 -3.43
C VAL A 23 10.54 27.23 -3.11
N LYS A 24 9.85 27.92 -4.04
CA LYS A 24 8.46 28.35 -3.83
C LYS A 24 7.49 27.19 -3.67
N GLU A 25 7.61 26.15 -4.50
CA GLU A 25 6.79 24.94 -4.40
C GLU A 25 7.08 24.18 -3.11
N ILE A 26 8.32 24.13 -2.61
CA ILE A 26 8.63 23.48 -1.32
C ILE A 26 8.06 24.29 -0.14
N LEU A 27 8.13 25.62 -0.20
CA LEU A 27 7.66 26.51 0.86
C LEU A 27 6.14 26.71 0.89
N SER A 28 5.43 26.41 -0.20
CA SER A 28 3.96 26.47 -0.20
C SER A 28 3.36 25.49 0.79
N ASP A 29 2.19 25.82 1.34
CA ASP A 29 1.48 24.92 2.24
C ASP A 29 0.59 23.95 1.44
N LYS A 30 0.57 22.67 1.83
CA LYS A 30 -0.19 21.61 1.14
C LYS A 30 -1.18 21.02 2.13
N LYS A 31 -2.45 21.34 1.94
CA LYS A 31 -3.53 20.95 2.86
C LYS A 31 -3.93 19.48 2.75
N THR A 32 -3.76 18.87 1.58
CA THR A 32 -4.24 17.51 1.31
C THR A 32 -3.09 16.57 0.99
N HIS A 33 -3.26 15.28 1.29
CA HIS A 33 -2.27 14.24 0.93
C HIS A 33 -1.97 14.25 -0.56
N LYS A 34 -3.01 14.35 -1.40
CA LYS A 34 -2.90 14.45 -2.86
C LYS A 34 -2.05 15.65 -3.29
N ALA A 35 -2.29 16.84 -2.71
CA ALA A 35 -1.52 18.03 -3.01
C ALA A 35 -0.03 17.88 -2.63
N ASN A 36 0.27 17.18 -1.52
CA ASN A 36 1.65 16.89 -1.12
C ASN A 36 2.35 15.99 -2.14
N ILE A 37 1.73 14.85 -2.52
CA ILE A 37 2.31 13.94 -3.52
C ILE A 37 2.50 14.66 -4.87
N ASN A 38 1.50 15.42 -5.32
CA ASN A 38 1.61 16.21 -6.54
C ASN A 38 2.74 17.24 -6.47
N SER A 39 2.89 17.92 -5.34
CA SER A 39 3.99 18.85 -5.12
C SER A 39 5.35 18.17 -5.28
N GLN A 40 5.55 16.99 -4.69
CA GLN A 40 6.79 16.23 -4.85
C GLN A 40 7.06 15.86 -6.32
N GLN A 41 6.03 15.51 -7.07
CA GLN A 41 6.15 15.20 -8.50
C GLN A 41 6.48 16.44 -9.34
N ARG A 42 5.88 17.59 -9.05
CA ARG A 42 6.24 18.88 -9.67
C ARG A 42 7.69 19.25 -9.39
N VAL A 43 8.12 19.13 -8.13
CA VAL A 43 9.52 19.36 -7.76
C VAL A 43 10.45 18.42 -8.51
N LYS A 44 10.10 17.14 -8.66
CA LYS A 44 10.90 16.19 -9.44
C LYS A 44 11.05 16.63 -10.90
N GLN A 45 9.97 17.04 -11.55
CA GLN A 45 10.02 17.55 -12.92
C GLN A 45 10.91 18.79 -13.05
N LEU A 46 10.85 19.71 -12.08
CA LEU A 46 11.71 20.89 -12.04
C LEU A 46 13.19 20.51 -11.81
N VAL A 47 13.48 19.54 -10.93
CA VAL A 47 14.84 19.02 -10.71
C VAL A 47 15.38 18.38 -11.99
N ASP A 48 14.57 17.61 -12.72
CA ASP A 48 14.99 17.02 -13.99
C ASP A 48 15.25 18.09 -15.06
N ARG A 49 14.40 19.12 -15.12
CA ARG A 49 14.61 20.30 -15.98
C ARG A 49 15.93 21.00 -15.65
N TYR A 50 16.23 21.17 -14.37
CA TYR A 50 17.49 21.77 -13.91
C TYR A 50 18.71 20.91 -14.31
N HIS A 51 18.64 19.59 -14.14
CA HIS A 51 19.71 18.68 -14.56
C HIS A 51 19.93 18.71 -16.07
N ALA A 52 18.87 18.64 -16.86
CA ALA A 52 18.95 18.72 -18.32
C ALA A 52 19.58 20.04 -18.81
N CYS A 53 19.22 21.17 -18.18
CA CYS A 53 19.86 22.46 -18.48
C CYS A 53 21.35 22.47 -18.11
N THR A 54 21.70 21.85 -16.98
CA THR A 54 23.08 21.78 -16.48
C THR A 54 23.96 20.91 -17.39
N GLU A 55 23.49 19.73 -17.79
CA GLU A 55 24.19 18.84 -18.73
C GLU A 55 24.40 19.52 -20.09
N ASN A 56 23.40 20.26 -20.58
CA ASN A 56 23.52 21.04 -21.80
C ASN A 56 24.58 22.14 -21.68
N LEU A 57 24.58 22.89 -20.58
CA LEU A 57 25.61 23.90 -20.33
C LEU A 57 27.01 23.29 -20.26
N GLU A 58 27.19 22.19 -19.52
CA GLU A 58 28.48 21.52 -19.38
C GLU A 58 29.04 21.10 -20.76
N ARG A 59 28.19 20.51 -21.60
CA ARG A 59 28.54 20.16 -22.98
C ARG A 59 28.96 21.38 -23.80
N MET A 60 28.24 22.50 -23.66
CA MET A 60 28.56 23.75 -24.37
C MET A 60 29.82 24.44 -23.85
N TYR A 61 30.18 24.28 -22.56
CA TYR A 61 31.41 24.79 -21.99
C TYR A 61 32.62 23.92 -22.28
N THR A 62 32.43 22.60 -22.44
CA THR A 62 33.51 21.68 -22.86
C THR A 62 34.01 22.03 -24.27
N ASP A 63 33.14 22.60 -25.11
CA ASP A 63 33.47 23.19 -26.42
C ASP A 63 34.26 22.24 -27.34
N ASN A 64 33.82 20.98 -27.42
CA ASN A 64 34.52 19.93 -28.18
C ASN A 64 34.69 20.27 -29.68
N ASP A 65 33.79 21.07 -30.25
CA ASP A 65 33.80 21.52 -31.66
C ASP A 65 34.44 22.92 -31.85
N GLY A 66 34.91 23.54 -30.77
CA GLY A 66 35.48 24.88 -30.75
C GLY A 66 34.52 25.97 -31.24
N ALA A 67 33.21 25.70 -31.30
CA ALA A 67 32.22 26.64 -31.82
C ALA A 67 32.06 27.84 -30.88
N ARG A 68 32.09 27.62 -29.55
CA ARG A 68 32.02 28.69 -28.56
C ARG A 68 33.25 29.59 -28.67
N LYS A 69 34.45 29.01 -28.75
CA LYS A 69 35.68 29.78 -28.94
C LYS A 69 35.66 30.61 -30.23
N ARG A 70 35.23 30.01 -31.35
CA ARG A 70 35.12 30.73 -32.63
C ARG A 70 34.15 31.90 -32.55
N GLU A 71 33.01 31.72 -31.89
CA GLU A 71 32.06 32.82 -31.70
C GLU A 71 32.65 33.92 -30.81
N MET A 72 33.33 33.56 -29.71
CA MET A 72 34.03 34.53 -28.87
C MET A 72 35.09 35.33 -29.64
N ASP A 73 35.93 34.64 -30.42
CA ASP A 73 36.98 35.27 -31.22
C ASP A 73 36.40 36.19 -32.31
N ALA A 74 35.23 35.86 -32.85
CA ALA A 74 34.52 36.72 -33.81
C ALA A 74 33.95 37.98 -33.16
N ILE A 75 33.44 37.88 -31.93
CA ILE A 75 32.87 39.01 -31.19
C ILE A 75 33.98 39.94 -30.65
N ALA A 76 35.06 39.37 -30.10
CA ALA A 76 36.16 40.10 -29.46
C ALA A 76 37.39 40.26 -30.37
N GLY A 77 37.21 40.13 -31.69
CA GLY A 77 38.28 40.24 -32.68
C GLY A 77 38.49 41.67 -33.21
N PRO A 78 39.43 41.93 -34.12
CA PRO A 78 39.72 43.29 -34.60
C PRO A 78 38.57 44.02 -35.32
N ASN A 79 37.54 43.29 -35.77
CA ASN A 79 36.43 43.79 -36.58
C ASN A 79 35.06 43.74 -35.85
N GLU A 80 35.05 43.95 -34.53
CA GLU A 80 33.87 43.80 -33.64
C GLU A 80 32.61 44.51 -34.17
N PHE A 81 32.75 45.77 -34.61
CA PHE A 81 31.63 46.56 -35.08
C PHE A 81 30.99 46.00 -36.35
N ALA A 82 31.81 45.51 -37.29
CA ALA A 82 31.30 44.96 -38.55
C ALA A 82 30.49 43.68 -38.31
N GLU A 83 31.00 42.80 -37.43
CA GLU A 83 30.32 41.57 -37.01
C GLU A 83 29.00 41.88 -36.27
N PHE A 84 29.01 42.85 -35.35
CA PHE A 84 27.80 43.28 -34.64
C PHE A 84 26.71 43.78 -35.60
N TYR A 85 27.05 44.66 -36.55
CA TYR A 85 26.08 45.18 -37.50
C TYR A 85 25.57 44.12 -38.47
N ALA A 86 26.41 43.14 -38.84
CA ALA A 86 25.98 41.99 -39.64
C ALA A 86 24.92 41.16 -38.91
N ARG A 87 25.15 40.82 -37.63
CA ARG A 87 24.18 40.10 -36.79
C ARG A 87 22.91 40.91 -36.55
N LEU A 88 23.03 42.21 -36.27
CA LEU A 88 21.89 43.10 -36.08
C LEU A 88 21.03 43.19 -37.35
N LYS A 89 21.66 43.22 -38.53
CA LYS A 89 20.94 43.21 -39.81
C LYS A 89 20.13 41.92 -39.96
N LEU A 90 20.72 40.76 -39.68
CA LEU A 90 20.01 39.47 -39.70
C LEU A 90 18.81 39.45 -38.74
N LEU A 91 18.97 40.01 -37.55
CA LEU A 91 17.88 40.11 -36.57
C LEU A 91 16.74 41.00 -37.08
N LYS A 92 17.07 42.18 -37.64
CA LYS A 92 16.08 43.10 -38.23
C LYS A 92 15.36 42.47 -39.42
N ASP A 93 16.07 41.73 -40.25
CA ASP A 93 15.50 41.03 -41.41
C ASP A 93 14.63 39.84 -41.00
N ALA A 94 14.95 39.17 -39.89
CA ALA A 94 14.08 38.15 -39.29
C ALA A 94 12.80 38.77 -38.72
N HIS A 95 12.91 39.83 -37.92
CA HIS A 95 11.77 40.53 -37.34
C HIS A 95 10.85 41.14 -38.41
N ARG A 96 11.42 41.67 -39.51
CA ARG A 96 10.61 42.18 -40.64
C ARG A 96 9.82 41.07 -41.34
N ARG A 97 10.35 39.84 -41.40
CA ARG A 97 9.65 38.69 -41.98
C ARG A 97 8.51 38.20 -41.08
N ASN A 98 8.68 38.30 -39.77
CA ASN A 98 7.73 37.82 -38.76
C ASN A 98 7.33 38.96 -37.80
N PRO A 99 6.55 39.96 -38.25
CA PRO A 99 6.20 41.13 -37.45
C PRO A 99 5.22 40.82 -36.31
N ASP A 100 4.35 39.82 -36.51
CA ASP A 100 3.31 39.43 -35.55
C ASP A 100 3.79 38.35 -34.55
N GLU A 101 5.03 37.87 -34.69
CA GLU A 101 5.63 36.89 -33.79
C GLU A 101 6.09 37.60 -32.50
N LEU A 102 5.28 37.48 -31.45
CA LEU A 102 5.62 37.97 -30.12
C LEU A 102 6.61 36.98 -29.47
N ALA A 103 7.80 37.47 -29.13
CA ALA A 103 8.75 36.69 -28.34
C ALA A 103 8.24 36.59 -26.90
N GLU A 104 7.70 35.44 -26.52
CA GLU A 104 7.34 35.18 -25.12
C GLU A 104 8.62 35.03 -24.28
N PRO A 105 8.87 35.93 -23.30
CA PRO A 105 10.01 35.80 -22.42
C PRO A 105 9.87 34.55 -21.55
N LEU A 106 10.99 33.87 -21.31
CA LEU A 106 11.06 32.73 -20.39
C LEU A 106 10.46 33.06 -19.01
N SER A 107 10.60 34.32 -18.57
CA SER A 107 10.05 34.80 -17.31
C SER A 107 8.54 34.63 -17.18
N MET A 108 7.78 34.70 -18.28
CA MET A 108 6.32 34.57 -18.25
C MET A 108 5.88 33.16 -17.87
N GLU A 109 6.59 32.13 -18.34
CA GLU A 109 6.32 30.73 -17.98
C GLU A 109 6.47 30.52 -16.47
N PHE A 110 7.58 31.00 -15.90
CA PHE A 110 7.85 30.89 -14.47
C PHE A 110 6.93 31.75 -13.61
N GLN A 111 6.50 32.92 -14.09
CA GLN A 111 5.50 33.74 -13.41
C GLN A 111 4.17 33.02 -13.29
N LYS A 112 3.68 32.40 -14.37
CA LYS A 112 2.46 31.59 -14.34
C LYS A 112 2.56 30.44 -13.34
N MET A 113 3.69 29.72 -13.33
CA MET A 113 3.93 28.68 -12.32
C MET A 113 3.89 29.23 -10.89
N HIS A 114 4.45 30.42 -10.65
CA HIS A 114 4.43 31.04 -9.32
C HIS A 114 3.02 31.48 -8.91
N GLU A 115 2.22 31.97 -9.86
CA GLU A 115 0.81 32.31 -9.63
C GLU A 115 0.00 31.06 -9.26
N GLU A 116 0.18 29.95 -9.99
CA GLU A 116 -0.47 28.65 -9.68
C GLU A 116 -0.04 28.08 -8.32
N ILE A 117 1.22 28.25 -7.93
CA ILE A 117 1.72 27.82 -6.61
C ILE A 117 1.14 28.68 -5.48
N ALA A 118 0.92 29.97 -5.73
CA ALA A 118 0.37 30.89 -4.75
C ALA A 118 -1.15 30.80 -4.61
N ASP A 119 -1.84 30.15 -5.54
CA ASP A 119 -3.29 29.98 -5.53
C ASP A 119 -3.72 28.93 -4.49
N PRO A 120 -4.41 29.33 -3.40
CA PRO A 120 -4.89 28.39 -2.39
C PRO A 120 -6.07 27.54 -2.87
N GLU A 121 -6.75 27.92 -3.96
CA GLU A 121 -7.89 27.20 -4.55
C GLU A 121 -7.48 26.38 -5.79
N ARG A 122 -6.17 26.20 -5.99
CA ARG A 122 -5.62 25.39 -7.08
C ARG A 122 -6.29 24.01 -7.13
N GLU A 123 -6.81 23.67 -8.30
CA GLU A 123 -7.33 22.34 -8.58
C GLU A 123 -6.18 21.31 -8.69
N GLU A 124 -6.26 20.24 -7.90
CA GLU A 124 -5.27 19.16 -7.90
C GLU A 124 -5.73 17.99 -8.79
N TYR A 125 -5.14 17.94 -9.98
CA TYR A 125 -5.30 16.84 -10.93
C TYR A 125 -4.37 15.67 -10.60
N ASP A 126 -4.72 14.47 -11.08
CA ASP A 126 -3.86 13.30 -10.93
C ASP A 126 -2.61 13.47 -11.79
N MET A 127 -1.46 13.67 -11.15
CA MET A 127 -0.17 13.74 -11.85
C MET A 127 0.44 12.36 -12.08
N VAL A 128 0.03 11.38 -11.27
CA VAL A 128 0.57 10.03 -11.25
C VAL A 128 -0.57 9.05 -11.03
N GLN A 129 -0.48 7.90 -11.69
CA GLN A 129 -1.49 6.86 -11.59
C GLN A 129 -1.29 6.02 -10.31
N PHE A 130 -2.37 5.85 -9.56
CA PHE A 130 -2.49 4.93 -8.44
C PHE A 130 -3.70 4.03 -8.65
N THR A 131 -3.67 2.84 -8.05
CA THR A 131 -4.88 2.03 -7.95
C THR A 131 -5.80 2.61 -6.89
N ASP A 132 -7.09 2.28 -6.97
CA ASP A 132 -8.08 2.76 -5.99
C ASP A 132 -7.75 2.27 -4.58
N GLU A 133 -7.25 1.03 -4.45
CA GLU A 133 -6.81 0.46 -3.17
C GLU A 133 -5.56 1.13 -2.59
N GLU A 134 -4.70 1.72 -3.42
CA GLU A 134 -3.53 2.50 -2.96
C GLU A 134 -3.93 3.88 -2.41
N ALA A 135 -5.13 4.37 -2.72
CA ALA A 135 -5.66 5.67 -2.29
C ALA A 135 -4.64 6.82 -2.45
N TYR A 136 -4.13 6.99 -3.67
CA TYR A 136 -3.13 7.99 -4.05
C TYR A 136 -1.80 7.93 -3.25
N GLY A 137 -1.42 6.73 -2.82
CA GLY A 137 -0.16 6.49 -2.09
C GLY A 137 -0.31 6.42 -0.58
N ARG A 138 -1.54 6.46 -0.05
CA ARG A 138 -1.82 6.30 1.39
C ARG A 138 -1.68 4.84 1.85
N PHE A 139 -2.00 3.90 0.97
CA PHE A 139 -1.99 2.47 1.27
C PHE A 139 -1.20 1.69 0.23
N LEU A 140 -0.80 0.46 0.60
CA LEU A 140 -0.12 -0.50 -0.26
C LEU A 140 -1.11 -1.57 -0.71
N ASP A 141 -1.31 -1.72 -2.02
CA ASP A 141 -2.05 -2.85 -2.56
C ASP A 141 -1.13 -4.08 -2.71
N MET A 142 -1.19 -4.96 -1.71
CA MET A 142 -0.33 -6.14 -1.63
C MET A 142 -1.11 -7.45 -1.84
N HIS A 143 -2.38 -7.40 -2.27
CA HIS A 143 -3.23 -8.59 -2.37
C HIS A 143 -2.70 -9.60 -3.41
N GLU A 144 -2.30 -9.12 -4.59
CA GLU A 144 -1.73 -9.97 -5.64
C GLU A 144 -0.42 -10.62 -5.18
N ILE A 145 0.42 -9.85 -4.49
CA ILE A 145 1.72 -10.31 -3.99
C ILE A 145 1.52 -11.32 -2.84
N HIS A 146 0.52 -11.12 -1.99
CA HIS A 146 0.13 -12.09 -0.96
C HIS A 146 -0.35 -13.41 -1.58
N ALA A 147 -1.11 -13.36 -2.69
CA ALA A 147 -1.50 -14.56 -3.41
C ALA A 147 -0.27 -15.32 -3.96
N LEU A 148 0.74 -14.62 -4.47
CA LEU A 148 2.03 -15.21 -4.87
C LEU A 148 2.75 -15.84 -3.66
N TYR A 149 2.76 -15.16 -2.51
CA TYR A 149 3.35 -15.67 -1.27
C TYR A 149 2.69 -16.99 -0.81
N LEU A 150 1.36 -17.05 -0.82
CA LEU A 150 0.60 -18.25 -0.46
C LEU A 150 0.88 -19.45 -1.38
N ASN A 151 1.32 -19.20 -2.62
CA ASN A 151 1.66 -20.23 -3.60
C ASN A 151 3.08 -20.81 -3.44
N LEU A 152 3.91 -20.27 -2.54
CA LEU A 152 5.27 -20.76 -2.30
C LEU A 152 5.30 -22.18 -1.69
N LYS A 153 6.27 -22.99 -2.13
CA LYS A 153 6.38 -24.44 -1.81
C LYS A 153 6.61 -24.79 -0.32
N ALA A 154 6.86 -23.84 0.58
CA ALA A 154 6.94 -24.10 2.04
C ALA A 154 5.60 -24.03 2.77
N VAL A 155 4.56 -23.40 2.21
CA VAL A 155 3.23 -23.31 2.84
C VAL A 155 2.44 -24.63 2.67
N LYS A 156 3.05 -25.64 2.03
CA LYS A 156 2.44 -26.95 1.73
C LYS A 156 3.18 -28.15 2.35
N LEU A 157 3.98 -27.97 3.41
CA LEU A 157 4.69 -29.09 4.03
C LEU A 157 3.74 -30.04 4.78
N ASP A 158 3.44 -31.13 4.06
CA ASP A 158 3.16 -32.51 4.44
C ASP A 158 1.84 -32.85 5.18
N SER A 159 0.77 -32.93 4.39
CA SER A 159 -0.38 -33.80 4.66
C SER A 159 -0.08 -35.31 4.51
N VAL A 160 1.18 -35.74 4.55
CA VAL A 160 1.60 -37.13 4.37
C VAL A 160 2.57 -37.54 5.48
N LEU A 161 2.10 -37.50 6.73
CA LEU A 161 2.62 -38.27 7.86
C LEU A 161 1.65 -38.13 9.05
N LEU A 162 0.36 -38.41 8.83
CA LEU A 162 -0.59 -38.62 9.92
C LEU A 162 -0.69 -40.13 10.22
N SER A 163 0.44 -40.75 10.58
CA SER A 163 0.41 -42.02 11.31
C SER A 163 0.21 -41.71 12.79
N VAL A 164 -1.06 -41.78 13.18
CA VAL A 164 -1.78 -41.90 14.46
C VAL A 164 -1.05 -42.12 15.81
N GLU A 165 0.25 -41.91 16.01
CA GLU A 165 0.90 -42.21 17.33
C GLU A 165 1.69 -41.08 18.02
N CYS A 166 1.79 -39.87 17.47
CA CYS A 166 2.57 -38.79 18.13
C CYS A 166 1.75 -37.64 18.73
N ALA A 167 0.45 -37.81 18.97
CA ALA A 167 -0.40 -36.75 19.54
C ALA A 167 -0.27 -36.55 21.06
N PHE A 168 0.61 -37.30 21.73
CA PHE A 168 0.81 -37.17 23.17
C PHE A 168 2.30 -37.12 23.45
N LEU A 169 2.79 -35.95 23.88
CA LEU A 169 4.03 -35.63 24.60
C LEU A 169 4.72 -34.37 24.05
N VAL A 170 4.27 -33.23 24.56
CA VAL A 170 5.06 -32.07 25.02
C VAL A 170 6.28 -31.67 24.17
N LEU A 171 6.08 -30.77 23.19
CA LEU A 171 7.05 -29.72 22.81
C LEU A 171 6.28 -28.48 22.31
N PRO A 172 6.52 -27.26 22.81
CA PRO A 172 5.78 -26.05 22.44
C PRO A 172 6.34 -25.38 21.17
N ASN A 173 6.62 -26.15 20.11
CA ASN A 173 7.13 -25.58 18.86
C ASN A 173 6.86 -26.47 17.63
N VAL A 174 5.67 -27.03 17.55
CA VAL A 174 5.19 -27.70 16.33
C VAL A 174 4.52 -26.63 15.45
N PHE A 175 5.33 -26.02 14.58
CA PHE A 175 4.89 -25.06 13.56
C PHE A 175 4.01 -25.77 12.51
N LEU A 176 2.74 -25.95 12.85
CA LEU A 176 1.66 -26.07 11.87
C LEU A 176 1.57 -24.70 11.16
N PHE A 177 2.22 -24.54 10.02
CA PHE A 177 2.12 -23.33 9.20
C PHE A 177 0.69 -23.21 8.63
N GLN A 178 -0.18 -22.60 9.43
CA GLN A 178 -1.49 -22.09 9.03
C GLN A 178 -1.27 -21.10 7.86
N ARG A 179 -2.16 -21.09 6.86
CA ARG A 179 -2.09 -20.10 5.78
C ARG A 179 -2.04 -18.71 6.43
N LEU A 180 -0.95 -18.00 6.22
CA LEU A 180 -0.74 -16.67 6.77
C LEU A 180 -1.84 -15.73 6.27
N ASP A 181 -2.62 -15.19 7.19
CA ASP A 181 -3.64 -14.20 6.88
C ASP A 181 -2.99 -12.93 6.33
N TYR A 182 -3.79 -12.10 5.65
CA TYR A 182 -3.28 -10.93 4.95
C TYR A 182 -2.71 -9.88 5.89
N ILE A 183 -3.33 -9.65 7.05
CA ILE A 183 -2.87 -8.68 8.05
C ILE A 183 -1.51 -9.12 8.62
N THR A 184 -1.39 -10.39 8.98
CA THR A 184 -0.13 -10.93 9.46
C THR A 184 0.91 -10.89 8.35
N TYR A 185 0.56 -11.21 7.09
CA TYR A 185 1.50 -11.04 5.97
C TYR A 185 2.02 -9.61 5.85
N LEU A 186 1.15 -8.60 5.88
CA LEU A 186 1.55 -7.19 5.84
C LEU A 186 2.53 -6.84 6.97
N ALA A 187 2.38 -7.40 8.16
CA ALA A 187 3.26 -7.14 9.29
C ALA A 187 4.67 -7.77 9.19
N GLN A 188 4.88 -8.74 8.30
CA GLN A 188 6.12 -9.52 8.25
C GLN A 188 6.59 -9.90 6.83
N PHE A 189 6.10 -9.25 5.77
CA PHE A 189 6.57 -9.53 4.39
C PHE A 189 8.08 -9.26 4.21
N ASP A 190 8.68 -8.46 5.09
CA ASP A 190 10.10 -8.11 5.16
C ASP A 190 10.93 -9.07 6.05
N ARG A 191 10.29 -10.05 6.70
CA ARG A 191 10.94 -11.04 7.57
C ARG A 191 11.25 -12.33 6.82
N PHE A 192 12.49 -12.44 6.35
CA PHE A 192 12.94 -13.60 5.56
C PHE A 192 13.63 -14.71 6.36
N THR A 193 13.77 -14.55 7.68
CA THR A 193 14.44 -15.53 8.56
C THR A 193 13.67 -16.84 8.66
N ASP A 194 12.35 -16.76 8.58
CA ASP A 194 11.45 -17.87 8.87
C ASP A 194 11.18 -18.72 7.61
N ILE A 195 11.64 -18.26 6.44
CA ILE A 195 11.43 -18.92 5.15
C ILE A 195 12.46 -20.05 4.96
N PRO A 196 12.03 -21.31 4.82
CA PRO A 196 12.94 -22.45 4.71
C PRO A 196 13.82 -22.37 3.45
N ARG A 197 15.14 -22.45 3.64
CA ARG A 197 16.13 -22.35 2.56
C ARG A 197 16.03 -23.49 1.55
N ASN A 198 16.02 -24.73 2.05
CA ASN A 198 16.19 -25.92 1.21
C ASN A 198 14.96 -26.24 0.37
N THR A 199 13.77 -25.83 0.82
CA THR A 199 12.50 -26.13 0.15
C THR A 199 11.94 -24.93 -0.62
N THR A 200 12.12 -23.69 -0.13
CA THR A 200 11.49 -22.50 -0.74
C THR A 200 12.49 -21.55 -1.34
N LYS A 201 13.52 -21.11 -0.62
CA LYS A 201 14.46 -20.09 -1.16
C LYS A 201 15.18 -20.55 -2.43
N LYS A 202 15.39 -21.86 -2.60
CA LYS A 202 15.99 -22.45 -3.81
C LYS A 202 15.04 -22.53 -5.02
N THR A 203 13.76 -22.25 -4.85
CA THR A 203 12.77 -22.37 -5.92
C THR A 203 12.74 -21.12 -6.81
N GLY A 204 12.41 -21.31 -8.09
CA GLY A 204 12.18 -20.18 -9.01
C GLY A 204 11.02 -19.29 -8.57
N ALA A 205 9.95 -19.88 -8.04
CA ALA A 205 8.76 -19.17 -7.57
C ALA A 205 9.06 -18.16 -6.44
N TYR A 206 9.98 -18.50 -5.52
CA TYR A 206 10.40 -17.56 -4.48
C TYR A 206 11.15 -16.36 -5.06
N LYS A 207 12.04 -16.61 -6.02
CA LYS A 207 12.75 -15.54 -6.71
C LYS A 207 11.79 -14.63 -7.47
N GLU A 208 10.78 -15.20 -8.13
CA GLU A 208 9.74 -14.47 -8.84
C GLU A 208 8.94 -13.59 -7.87
N TYR A 209 8.42 -14.16 -6.78
CA TYR A 209 7.77 -13.43 -5.70
C TYR A 209 8.59 -12.22 -5.21
N LEU A 210 9.89 -12.43 -4.92
CA LEU A 210 10.75 -11.33 -4.45
C LEU A 210 10.97 -10.25 -5.51
N ASN A 211 11.09 -10.60 -6.80
CA ASN A 211 11.22 -9.58 -7.84
C ASN A 211 9.92 -8.80 -7.99
N THR A 212 8.77 -9.46 -8.05
CA THR A 212 7.46 -8.79 -8.15
C THR A 212 7.23 -7.87 -6.95
N LEU A 213 7.52 -8.35 -5.74
CA LEU A 213 7.45 -7.54 -4.52
C LEU A 213 8.39 -6.33 -4.58
N LYS A 214 9.65 -6.55 -4.98
CA LYS A 214 10.62 -5.46 -5.10
C LYS A 214 10.19 -4.45 -6.16
N GLU A 215 9.76 -4.90 -7.33
CA GLU A 215 9.33 -4.06 -8.45
C GLU A 215 8.13 -3.19 -8.04
N TYR A 216 7.14 -3.78 -7.37
CA TYR A 216 6.00 -3.05 -6.83
C TYR A 216 6.42 -1.98 -5.82
N LEU A 217 7.23 -2.34 -4.82
CA LEU A 217 7.67 -1.39 -3.79
C LEU A 217 8.53 -0.25 -4.36
N VAL A 218 9.41 -0.54 -5.32
CA VAL A 218 10.19 0.48 -6.04
C VAL A 218 9.24 1.41 -6.80
N TYR A 219 8.31 0.86 -7.57
CA TYR A 219 7.34 1.64 -8.34
C TYR A 219 6.43 2.49 -7.45
N PHE A 220 6.01 1.97 -6.30
CA PHE A 220 5.26 2.72 -5.29
C PHE A 220 6.08 3.90 -4.75
N MET A 221 7.33 3.67 -4.35
CA MET A 221 8.21 4.72 -3.82
C MET A 221 8.56 5.79 -4.86
N GLU A 222 8.76 5.43 -6.12
CA GLU A 222 9.01 6.40 -7.20
C GLU A 222 7.81 7.34 -7.42
N ARG A 223 6.60 6.87 -7.11
CA ARG A 223 5.36 7.65 -7.21
C ARG A 223 5.08 8.49 -5.96
N THR A 224 5.32 7.95 -4.77
CA THR A 224 5.02 8.66 -3.51
C THR A 224 6.16 9.57 -3.06
N ARG A 225 7.41 9.22 -3.36
CA ARG A 225 8.63 9.91 -2.92
C ARG A 225 9.65 10.02 -4.07
N PRO A 226 9.33 10.71 -5.17
CA PRO A 226 10.16 10.75 -6.39
C PRO A 226 11.56 11.36 -6.20
N LEU A 227 11.77 12.16 -5.15
CA LEU A 227 13.06 12.77 -4.82
C LEU A 227 13.97 11.85 -4.00
N HIS A 228 13.45 10.72 -3.51
CA HIS A 228 14.20 9.79 -2.67
C HIS A 228 15.09 8.86 -3.50
N SER A 229 16.37 8.76 -3.17
CA SER A 229 17.34 7.97 -3.93
C SER A 229 17.44 6.53 -3.43
N LEU A 230 16.64 5.63 -4.03
CA LEU A 230 16.71 4.18 -3.73
C LEU A 230 18.07 3.55 -4.08
N LYS A 231 18.82 4.14 -5.02
CA LYS A 231 20.14 3.63 -5.43
C LYS A 231 21.13 3.65 -4.26
N GLU A 232 21.11 4.70 -3.46
CA GLU A 232 22.00 4.83 -2.30
C GLU A 232 21.62 3.87 -1.19
N ASP A 233 20.31 3.69 -0.95
CA ASP A 233 19.82 2.76 0.07
C ASP A 233 20.10 1.31 -0.30
N PHE A 234 19.93 0.93 -1.57
CA PHE A 234 20.32 -0.39 -2.06
C PHE A 234 21.83 -0.60 -1.99
N ALA A 235 22.65 0.41 -2.26
CA ALA A 235 24.10 0.30 -2.11
C ALA A 235 24.52 0.09 -0.64
N LYS A 236 23.91 0.80 0.30
CA LYS A 236 24.13 0.60 1.75
C LYS A 236 23.68 -0.79 2.20
N SER A 237 22.51 -1.23 1.75
CA SER A 237 21.97 -2.56 2.05
C SER A 237 22.86 -3.68 1.47
N ASP A 238 23.32 -3.52 0.23
CA ASP A 238 24.23 -4.46 -0.42
C ASP A 238 25.56 -4.58 0.34
N ALA A 239 26.14 -3.45 0.76
CA ALA A 239 27.38 -3.43 1.52
C ALA A 239 27.23 -4.14 2.88
N GLU A 240 26.10 -3.95 3.55
CA GLU A 240 25.81 -4.62 4.82
C GLU A 240 25.57 -6.12 4.63
N VAL A 241 24.83 -6.52 3.60
CA VAL A 241 24.63 -7.93 3.24
C VAL A 241 25.97 -8.60 2.91
N ASP A 242 26.82 -7.95 2.12
CA ASP A 242 28.15 -8.47 1.76
C ASP A 242 29.03 -8.64 3.01
N ARG A 243 28.99 -7.67 3.94
CA ARG A 243 29.69 -7.75 5.23
C ARG A 243 29.21 -8.94 6.08
N LEU A 244 27.91 -9.06 6.30
CA LEU A 244 27.31 -10.13 7.11
C LEU A 244 27.49 -11.52 6.47
N LEU A 245 27.51 -11.61 5.14
CA LEU A 245 27.83 -12.84 4.42
C LEU A 245 29.31 -13.23 4.57
N ALA A 246 30.22 -12.27 4.53
CA ALA A 246 31.64 -12.50 4.75
C ALA A 246 31.93 -12.97 6.18
N GLU A 247 31.25 -12.37 7.17
CA GLU A 247 31.31 -12.77 8.59
C GLU A 247 30.55 -14.08 8.88
N GLY A 248 29.67 -14.52 7.98
CA GLY A 248 28.82 -15.70 8.18
C GLY A 248 27.74 -15.51 9.26
N THR A 249 27.38 -14.27 9.56
CA THR A 249 26.42 -13.88 10.61
C THR A 249 25.05 -13.48 10.06
N LEU A 250 24.88 -13.49 8.73
CA LEU A 250 23.62 -13.09 8.08
C LEU A 250 22.46 -14.02 8.51
N PRO A 251 21.42 -13.50 9.19
CA PRO A 251 20.29 -14.30 9.67
C PRO A 251 19.54 -15.03 8.54
N GLY A 252 19.21 -16.30 8.74
CA GLY A 252 18.53 -17.13 7.73
C GLY A 252 19.44 -17.66 6.61
N TRP A 253 20.73 -17.35 6.65
CA TRP A 253 21.75 -17.83 5.72
C TRP A 253 22.83 -18.63 6.49
N PRO A 254 23.33 -19.75 5.92
CA PRO A 254 24.34 -20.53 6.60
C PRO A 254 25.63 -19.72 6.77
N SER A 255 26.22 -19.79 7.95
CA SER A 255 27.61 -19.40 8.17
C SER A 255 28.51 -20.17 7.20
N GLN A 256 29.65 -19.58 6.80
CA GLN A 256 30.65 -20.24 5.95
C GLN A 256 30.82 -21.73 6.35
N PRO A 257 31.01 -22.65 5.38
CA PRO A 257 31.16 -24.06 5.70
C PRO A 257 32.21 -24.21 6.81
N PRO A 258 31.99 -25.12 7.78
CA PRO A 258 32.93 -25.32 8.87
C PRO A 258 34.35 -25.49 8.31
N PRO A 259 35.38 -25.00 9.02
CA PRO A 259 36.76 -25.16 8.59
C PRO A 259 36.97 -26.63 8.23
N LYS A 260 37.44 -26.90 7.00
CA LYS A 260 37.66 -28.22 6.42
C LYS A 260 37.88 -29.26 7.52
N GLU A 261 36.85 -30.03 7.86
CA GLU A 261 36.99 -31.13 8.82
C GLU A 261 38.18 -31.98 8.38
N ALA A 262 39.02 -32.36 9.35
CA ALA A 262 40.35 -32.94 9.14
C ALA A 262 40.38 -33.86 7.91
N ALA A 263 41.22 -33.50 6.93
CA ALA A 263 41.38 -34.26 5.70
C ALA A 263 41.59 -35.74 6.05
N ILE A 264 40.70 -36.61 5.57
CA ILE A 264 40.81 -38.05 5.78
C ILE A 264 42.12 -38.49 5.13
N ASP A 265 43.05 -39.00 5.94
CA ASP A 265 44.28 -39.56 5.41
C ASP A 265 43.98 -40.91 4.76
N VAL A 266 43.75 -40.87 3.45
CA VAL A 266 43.49 -42.05 2.62
C VAL A 266 44.67 -43.04 2.66
N SER A 267 45.88 -42.60 3.07
CA SER A 267 47.04 -43.48 3.21
C SER A 267 46.87 -44.54 4.30
N ALA A 268 46.07 -44.24 5.33
CA ALA A 268 45.81 -45.11 6.48
C ALA A 268 44.87 -46.30 6.18
N TYR A 269 44.23 -46.32 5.01
CA TYR A 269 43.25 -47.34 4.64
C TYR A 269 43.83 -48.32 3.61
N SER A 270 43.58 -49.61 3.81
CA SER A 270 44.14 -50.67 2.97
C SER A 270 43.21 -51.08 1.83
N SER A 271 41.90 -50.82 1.95
CA SER A 271 40.92 -51.11 0.90
C SER A 271 39.79 -50.07 0.80
N PRO A 272 39.09 -49.96 -0.35
CA PRO A 272 37.87 -49.15 -0.47
C PRO A 272 36.77 -49.54 0.51
N LEU A 273 36.70 -50.83 0.90
CA LEU A 273 35.69 -51.34 1.83
C LEU A 273 35.83 -50.72 3.23
N GLU A 274 37.05 -50.44 3.67
CA GLU A 274 37.29 -49.79 4.98
C GLU A 274 36.85 -48.32 4.99
N LEU A 275 36.85 -47.67 3.83
CA LEU A 275 36.37 -46.30 3.64
C LEU A 275 34.84 -46.23 3.63
N GLU A 276 34.14 -47.29 3.20
CA GLU A 276 32.67 -47.36 3.26
C GLU A 276 32.15 -47.23 4.71
N SER A 277 32.88 -47.79 5.67
CA SER A 277 32.60 -47.74 7.11
C SER A 277 32.56 -46.31 7.69
N LEU A 278 33.14 -45.33 6.99
CA LEU A 278 33.14 -43.92 7.41
C LEU A 278 31.79 -43.23 7.14
N GLY A 279 30.92 -43.84 6.34
CA GLY A 279 29.60 -43.32 6.01
C GLY A 279 29.60 -42.28 4.90
N LEU A 280 28.40 -41.99 4.40
CA LEU A 280 28.18 -41.23 3.18
C LEU A 280 28.64 -39.76 3.30
N ASP A 281 28.44 -39.15 4.47
CA ASP A 281 28.74 -37.74 4.71
C ASP A 281 30.25 -37.46 4.82
N ARG A 282 31.01 -38.33 5.52
CA ARG A 282 32.47 -38.22 5.60
C ARG A 282 33.15 -38.44 4.25
N LEU A 283 32.69 -39.43 3.48
CA LEU A 283 33.20 -39.67 2.12
C LEU A 283 32.90 -38.48 1.19
N LYS A 284 31.71 -37.89 1.31
CA LYS A 284 31.34 -36.68 0.55
C LYS A 284 32.25 -35.51 0.92
N ALA A 285 32.49 -35.27 2.21
CA ALA A 285 33.36 -34.20 2.70
C ALA A 285 34.79 -34.36 2.20
N ALA A 286 35.37 -35.57 2.27
CA ALA A 286 36.72 -35.85 1.80
C ALA A 286 36.88 -35.70 0.28
N LEU A 287 35.91 -36.19 -0.50
CA LEU A 287 35.90 -35.99 -1.96
C LEU A 287 35.78 -34.50 -2.34
N MET A 288 34.94 -33.74 -1.64
CA MET A 288 34.82 -32.29 -1.84
C MET A 288 36.11 -31.56 -1.46
N ALA A 289 36.79 -31.96 -0.38
CA ALA A 289 38.07 -31.38 0.05
C ALA A 289 39.19 -31.58 -0.99
N LEU A 290 39.14 -32.69 -1.75
CA LEU A 290 40.04 -33.00 -2.86
C LEU A 290 39.56 -32.44 -4.22
N GLY A 291 38.39 -31.80 -4.27
CA GLY A 291 37.81 -31.26 -5.50
C GLY A 291 37.32 -32.33 -6.50
N LEU A 292 36.99 -33.53 -6.02
CA LEU A 292 36.52 -34.67 -6.81
C LEU A 292 35.00 -34.77 -6.82
N LYS A 293 34.44 -35.41 -7.85
CA LYS A 293 32.99 -35.66 -7.95
C LYS A 293 32.50 -36.49 -6.75
N CYS A 294 31.44 -35.99 -6.09
CA CYS A 294 30.86 -36.62 -4.89
C CYS A 294 29.52 -37.34 -5.15
N GLY A 295 29.07 -37.45 -6.41
CA GLY A 295 27.88 -38.22 -6.80
C GLY A 295 28.14 -39.73 -6.84
N GLY A 296 27.06 -40.52 -6.76
CA GLY A 296 27.12 -41.99 -6.80
C GLY A 296 26.79 -42.66 -5.46
N THR A 297 26.84 -43.99 -5.47
CA THR A 297 26.61 -44.86 -4.30
C THR A 297 27.74 -44.74 -3.26
N LEU A 298 27.53 -45.22 -2.03
CA LEU A 298 28.54 -45.24 -0.96
C LEU A 298 29.86 -45.87 -1.45
N LYS A 299 29.73 -47.02 -2.13
CA LYS A 299 30.84 -47.79 -2.71
C LYS A 299 31.60 -47.00 -3.78
N GLU A 300 30.88 -46.39 -4.73
CA GLU A 300 31.50 -45.57 -5.79
C GLU A 300 32.27 -44.36 -5.22
N ARG A 301 31.80 -43.78 -4.11
CA ARG A 301 32.50 -42.68 -3.43
C ARG A 301 33.76 -43.17 -2.72
N ALA A 302 33.68 -44.31 -2.04
CA ALA A 302 34.82 -44.93 -1.38
C ALA A 302 35.90 -45.36 -2.38
N GLU A 303 35.51 -45.97 -3.50
CA GLU A 303 36.41 -46.34 -4.60
C GLU A 303 37.08 -45.11 -5.21
N ARG A 304 36.34 -44.03 -5.44
CA ARG A 304 36.89 -42.79 -6.00
C ARG A 304 37.86 -42.09 -5.05
N LEU A 305 37.55 -42.10 -3.74
CA LEU A 305 38.44 -41.56 -2.72
C LEU A 305 39.72 -42.41 -2.60
N TYR A 306 39.60 -43.73 -2.60
CA TYR A 306 40.75 -44.64 -2.59
C TYR A 306 41.60 -44.52 -3.86
N ALA A 307 40.98 -44.34 -5.03
CA ALA A 307 41.69 -44.12 -6.30
C ALA A 307 42.51 -42.82 -6.33
N SER A 308 42.24 -41.87 -5.43
CA SER A 308 43.04 -40.65 -5.26
C SER A 308 44.26 -40.83 -4.35
N LYS A 309 44.44 -42.02 -3.75
CA LYS A 309 45.55 -42.36 -2.85
C LYS A 309 46.90 -42.22 -3.57
N GLY A 310 47.74 -41.30 -3.10
CA GLY A 310 49.10 -41.08 -3.62
C GLY A 310 49.19 -40.22 -4.90
N LEU A 311 48.06 -39.72 -5.42
CA LEU A 311 48.02 -38.85 -6.60
C LEU A 311 47.84 -37.38 -6.19
N ARG A 312 48.50 -36.44 -6.88
CA ARG A 312 48.23 -35.01 -6.69
C ARG A 312 46.99 -34.63 -7.50
N ALA A 313 46.23 -33.63 -7.04
CA ALA A 313 44.98 -33.20 -7.69
C ALA A 313 45.12 -32.81 -9.18
N GLY A 314 46.34 -32.52 -9.66
CA GLY A 314 46.65 -32.26 -11.08
C GLY A 314 46.87 -33.50 -11.95
N ASP A 315 47.12 -34.67 -11.33
CA ASP A 315 47.32 -35.95 -12.04
C ASP A 315 46.01 -36.70 -12.28
N LEU A 316 44.92 -36.23 -11.67
CA LEU A 316 43.57 -36.76 -11.84
C LEU A 316 42.94 -36.11 -13.08
N GLY A 317 42.50 -36.94 -14.03
CA GLY A 317 41.92 -36.47 -15.30
C GLY A 317 40.77 -35.47 -15.10
N ARG A 318 40.61 -34.56 -16.06
CA ARG A 318 39.61 -33.46 -16.02
C ARG A 318 38.17 -33.95 -15.77
N ASP A 319 37.86 -35.19 -16.12
CA ASP A 319 36.57 -35.84 -15.88
C ASP A 319 36.34 -36.30 -14.43
N ALA A 320 37.39 -36.46 -13.62
CA ALA A 320 37.29 -36.84 -12.21
C ALA A 320 37.04 -35.63 -11.29
N LEU A 321 37.45 -34.45 -11.73
CA LEU A 321 37.30 -33.18 -11.01
C LEU A 321 35.83 -32.70 -11.00
N ALA A 322 35.42 -32.11 -9.88
CA ALA A 322 34.14 -31.42 -9.78
C ALA A 322 34.13 -30.13 -10.63
N LYS A 323 32.98 -29.81 -11.24
CA LYS A 323 32.83 -28.57 -12.03
C LYS A 323 32.78 -27.35 -11.10
N LYS A 324 33.92 -26.69 -10.88
CA LYS A 324 34.02 -25.41 -10.12
C LYS A 324 33.07 -24.31 -10.63
N THR A 325 32.72 -24.33 -11.90
CA THR A 325 31.78 -23.37 -12.52
C THR A 325 30.35 -23.45 -11.96
N ASP A 326 29.90 -24.61 -11.51
CA ASP A 326 28.52 -24.75 -11.01
C ASP A 326 28.40 -24.25 -9.56
N GLU A 327 29.43 -24.44 -8.73
CA GLU A 327 29.49 -23.93 -7.35
C GLU A 327 29.59 -22.40 -7.30
N ALA A 328 30.44 -21.80 -8.14
CA ALA A 328 30.55 -20.34 -8.23
C ALA A 328 29.24 -19.69 -8.71
N LYS A 329 28.53 -20.34 -9.64
CA LYS A 329 27.21 -19.88 -10.10
C LYS A 329 26.14 -20.02 -9.02
N GLU A 330 26.13 -21.12 -8.26
CA GLU A 330 25.18 -21.30 -7.14
C GLU A 330 25.45 -20.30 -6.01
N HIS A 331 26.73 -20.01 -5.72
CA HIS A 331 27.11 -18.97 -4.77
C HIS A 331 26.67 -17.58 -5.23
N ALA A 332 26.94 -17.20 -6.48
CA ALA A 332 26.50 -15.92 -7.03
C ALA A 332 24.96 -15.77 -7.00
N ARG A 333 24.21 -16.84 -7.30
CA ARG A 333 22.74 -16.85 -7.18
C ARG A 333 22.27 -16.65 -5.73
N THR A 334 22.97 -17.28 -4.79
CA THR A 334 22.69 -17.15 -3.35
C THR A 334 22.91 -15.72 -2.87
N VAL A 335 24.04 -15.11 -3.24
CA VAL A 335 24.35 -13.71 -2.89
C VAL A 335 23.32 -12.76 -3.50
N ALA A 336 22.98 -12.93 -4.78
CA ALA A 336 21.97 -12.11 -5.44
C ALA A 336 20.59 -12.21 -4.75
N LEU A 337 20.21 -13.41 -4.29
CA LEU A 337 18.96 -13.62 -3.57
C LEU A 337 18.97 -12.94 -2.18
N ALA A 338 20.09 -13.03 -1.47
CA ALA A 338 20.27 -12.35 -0.17
C ALA A 338 20.20 -10.82 -0.32
N LYS A 339 20.75 -10.26 -1.39
CA LYS A 339 20.65 -8.84 -1.71
C LYS A 339 19.22 -8.39 -2.02
N LEU A 340 18.45 -9.21 -2.75
CA LEU A 340 17.02 -8.94 -2.97
C LEU A 340 16.23 -8.90 -1.65
N GLU A 341 16.46 -9.85 -0.75
CA GLU A 341 15.89 -9.83 0.62
C GLU A 341 16.30 -8.56 1.37
N GLY A 342 17.57 -8.16 1.27
CA GLY A 342 18.09 -6.92 1.86
C GLY A 342 17.43 -5.65 1.31
N HIS A 343 17.16 -5.60 0.01
CA HIS A 343 16.47 -4.47 -0.64
C HIS A 343 15.03 -4.34 -0.14
N ILE A 344 14.29 -5.44 -0.10
CA ILE A 344 12.89 -5.43 0.38
C ILE A 344 12.83 -5.07 1.85
N LYS A 345 13.75 -5.60 2.68
CA LYS A 345 13.83 -5.23 4.09
C LYS A 345 14.12 -3.73 4.28
N CYS A 346 14.98 -3.16 3.44
CA CYS A 346 15.24 -1.72 3.46
C CYS A 346 13.99 -0.91 3.13
N MET A 347 13.27 -1.27 2.06
CA MET A 347 12.03 -0.58 1.67
C MET A 347 10.90 -0.79 2.69
N GLY A 348 10.79 -1.98 3.28
CA GLY A 348 9.82 -2.26 4.34
C GLY A 348 10.00 -1.37 5.57
N ASN A 349 11.24 -0.97 5.89
CA ASN A 349 11.51 0.02 6.93
C ASN A 349 11.14 1.44 6.50
N LEU A 350 11.38 1.81 5.22
CA LEU A 350 11.06 3.15 4.69
C LEU A 350 9.55 3.37 4.54
N LEU A 351 8.79 2.30 4.32
CA LEU A 351 7.34 2.29 4.11
C LEU A 351 6.58 1.82 5.36
N MET A 352 7.14 2.00 6.55
CA MET A 352 6.54 1.52 7.80
C MET A 352 5.19 2.19 8.08
N GLU A 353 5.10 3.50 7.82
CA GLU A 353 3.88 4.29 8.01
C GLU A 353 2.77 3.81 7.07
N GLU A 354 3.08 3.66 5.78
CA GLU A 354 2.12 3.18 4.77
C GLU A 354 1.70 1.72 5.06
N ARG A 355 2.63 0.89 5.54
CA ARG A 355 2.33 -0.49 5.95
C ARG A 355 1.36 -0.53 7.11
N ASP A 356 1.61 0.26 8.15
CA ASP A 356 0.76 0.28 9.35
C ASP A 356 -0.61 0.90 9.03
N ALA A 357 -0.65 1.95 8.21
CA ALA A 357 -1.90 2.54 7.69
C ALA A 357 -2.71 1.54 6.86
N THR A 358 -2.05 0.77 5.98
CA THR A 358 -2.70 -0.28 5.19
C THR A 358 -3.28 -1.36 6.09
N ARG A 359 -2.53 -1.78 7.12
CA ARG A 359 -3.00 -2.79 8.07
C ARG A 359 -4.22 -2.32 8.85
N GLU A 360 -4.20 -1.11 9.37
CA GLU A 360 -5.34 -0.53 10.07
C GLU A 360 -6.56 -0.40 9.14
N ASN A 361 -6.33 -0.02 7.88
CA ASN A 361 -7.38 0.06 6.87
C ASN A 361 -8.05 -1.30 6.62
N VAL A 362 -7.25 -2.35 6.49
CA VAL A 362 -7.75 -3.72 6.33
C VAL A 362 -8.49 -4.19 7.58
N GLU A 363 -7.97 -3.95 8.78
CA GLU A 363 -8.63 -4.30 10.04
C GLU A 363 -9.99 -3.59 10.17
N ARG A 364 -10.04 -2.30 9.81
CA ARG A 364 -11.27 -1.51 9.77
C ARG A 364 -12.28 -2.05 8.76
N LYS A 365 -11.84 -2.38 7.53
CA LYS A 365 -12.69 -3.02 6.50
C LYS A 365 -13.21 -4.39 6.96
N GLN A 366 -12.40 -5.19 7.67
CA GLN A 366 -12.78 -6.53 8.16
C GLN A 366 -13.75 -6.50 9.35
N ALA A 367 -13.71 -5.45 10.19
CA ALA A 367 -14.57 -5.32 11.36
C ALA A 367 -16.01 -4.89 11.02
N ARG A 368 -16.28 -4.46 9.79
CA ARG A 368 -17.58 -3.94 9.34
C ARG A 368 -18.58 -5.05 9.02
N THR A 369 -19.87 -4.74 9.21
CA THR A 369 -20.95 -5.67 8.85
C THR A 369 -21.32 -5.54 7.36
N VAL A 370 -21.86 -6.62 6.77
CA VAL A 370 -22.06 -6.77 5.31
C VAL A 370 -22.83 -5.63 4.62
N GLY A 371 -23.64 -4.84 5.35
CA GLY A 371 -24.38 -3.70 4.80
C GLY A 371 -23.69 -2.33 4.91
N GLU A 372 -22.54 -2.23 5.59
CA GLU A 372 -21.78 -0.98 5.78
C GLU A 372 -20.59 -0.84 4.81
N ASN A 373 -20.37 -1.84 3.95
CA ASN A 373 -19.32 -1.82 2.93
C ASN A 373 -19.74 -1.12 1.64
N GLU A 374 -21.05 -0.99 1.37
CA GLU A 374 -21.55 -0.40 0.11
C GLU A 374 -21.47 1.14 0.10
N ASP A 375 -21.41 1.79 1.27
CA ASP A 375 -21.38 3.25 1.39
C ASP A 375 -19.96 3.87 1.23
N ASP A 376 -18.89 3.07 1.22
CA ASP A 376 -17.48 3.54 1.21
C ASP A 376 -16.74 3.26 -0.12
N ASP A 377 -17.41 2.62 -1.09
CA ASP A 377 -16.94 2.60 -2.50
C ASP A 377 -17.16 3.99 -3.18
N GLU A 378 -17.87 4.91 -2.52
CA GLU A 378 -17.92 6.33 -2.87
C GLU A 378 -16.77 7.06 -2.16
N GLU A 379 -15.67 7.25 -2.89
CA GLU A 379 -14.50 8.11 -2.62
C GLU A 379 -14.13 8.40 -1.15
N PRO A 380 -12.90 8.06 -0.68
CA PRO A 380 -12.45 8.49 0.64
C PRO A 380 -12.51 10.02 0.73
N GLN A 381 -13.48 10.53 1.50
CA GLN A 381 -13.58 11.95 1.80
C GLN A 381 -12.23 12.42 2.33
N VAL A 382 -11.72 13.47 1.71
CA VAL A 382 -10.51 14.17 2.08
C VAL A 382 -10.74 14.75 3.48
N GLU A 383 -10.47 13.97 4.52
CA GLU A 383 -10.25 14.51 5.86
C GLU A 383 -8.98 15.36 5.75
N SER A 384 -9.19 16.67 5.62
CA SER A 384 -8.17 17.65 5.93
C SER A 384 -7.79 17.44 7.39
N ASP A 385 -6.55 17.03 7.65
CA ASP A 385 -5.91 17.13 8.96
C ASP A 385 -5.81 18.63 9.30
N GLU A 386 -6.92 19.22 9.71
CA GLU A 386 -6.91 20.50 10.41
C GLU A 386 -6.40 20.20 11.82
N GLU A 387 -5.13 20.50 12.08
CA GLU A 387 -4.68 20.80 13.45
C GLU A 387 -5.53 21.98 13.93
N GLU A 388 -6.63 21.64 14.59
CA GLU A 388 -7.60 22.57 15.14
C GLU A 388 -6.87 23.49 16.13
N ASN A 389 -6.67 24.74 15.71
CA ASN A 389 -6.12 25.81 16.54
C ASN A 389 -6.98 25.92 17.81
N ASP A 390 -6.42 25.45 18.92
CA ASP A 390 -7.04 25.26 20.26
C ASP A 390 -7.37 26.59 20.98
N GLY A 391 -7.90 27.57 20.25
CA GLY A 391 -8.37 28.84 20.75
C GLY A 391 -9.89 28.91 20.66
N VAL A 392 -10.59 28.49 21.72
CA VAL A 392 -12.06 28.61 21.86
C VAL A 392 -12.54 29.96 21.33
N PRO A 393 -13.22 30.02 20.16
CA PRO A 393 -13.62 31.28 19.57
C PRO A 393 -14.64 31.99 20.47
N TYR A 394 -14.41 33.29 20.73
CA TYR A 394 -15.27 34.12 21.58
C TYR A 394 -16.72 34.13 21.05
N ASN A 395 -17.62 33.37 21.70
CA ASN A 395 -19.03 33.20 21.34
C ASN A 395 -19.97 33.83 22.39
N PRO A 396 -20.03 35.17 22.48
CA PRO A 396 -20.79 35.86 23.53
C PRO A 396 -22.32 35.67 23.44
N LYS A 397 -22.83 35.10 22.34
CA LYS A 397 -24.27 34.81 22.14
C LYS A 397 -24.62 33.32 22.21
N ASN A 398 -23.65 32.44 22.53
CA ASN A 398 -23.81 30.98 22.57
C ASN A 398 -24.57 30.43 21.34
N LEU A 399 -24.27 30.98 20.16
CA LEU A 399 -24.85 30.52 18.91
C LEU A 399 -24.23 29.17 18.53
N PRO A 400 -24.99 28.25 17.91
CA PRO A 400 -24.44 27.01 17.38
C PRO A 400 -23.26 27.31 16.44
N LEU A 401 -22.20 26.51 16.54
CA LEU A 401 -21.05 26.65 15.64
C LEU A 401 -21.42 26.06 14.28
N GLY A 402 -20.99 26.72 13.21
CA GLY A 402 -21.09 26.18 11.87
C GLY A 402 -20.07 25.05 11.66
N TRP A 403 -20.07 24.49 10.45
CA TRP A 403 -19.04 23.55 9.99
C TRP A 403 -17.63 24.18 9.92
N ASP A 404 -17.55 25.52 9.90
CA ASP A 404 -16.32 26.34 9.93
C ASP A 404 -15.86 26.68 11.37
N GLY A 405 -16.37 26.00 12.40
CA GLY A 405 -15.99 26.22 13.81
C GLY A 405 -16.39 27.59 14.42
N LYS A 406 -16.89 28.52 13.60
CA LYS A 406 -17.31 29.88 13.99
C LYS A 406 -18.81 29.93 14.34
N PRO A 407 -19.23 30.84 15.25
CA PRO A 407 -20.65 31.03 15.56
C PRO A 407 -21.45 31.43 14.31
N ILE A 408 -22.53 30.70 14.01
CA ILE A 408 -23.35 31.00 12.82
C ILE A 408 -23.95 32.41 12.88
N PRO A 409 -24.09 33.11 11.74
CA PRO A 409 -24.72 34.42 11.71
C PRO A 409 -26.13 34.43 12.32
N TYR A 410 -26.44 35.47 13.11
CA TYR A 410 -27.70 35.55 13.88
C TYR A 410 -28.97 35.51 13.00
N TRP A 411 -28.92 36.06 11.79
CA TRP A 411 -30.04 36.01 10.85
C TRP A 411 -30.28 34.59 10.33
N LEU A 412 -29.22 33.80 10.13
CA LEU A 412 -29.30 32.41 9.69
C LEU A 412 -29.87 31.52 10.80
N TYR A 413 -29.48 31.78 12.04
CA TYR A 413 -30.05 31.18 13.25
C TYR A 413 -31.56 31.42 13.38
N LYS A 414 -32.02 32.64 13.04
CA LYS A 414 -33.44 33.00 13.02
C LYS A 414 -34.18 32.42 11.81
N LEU A 415 -33.57 32.42 10.63
CA LEU A 415 -34.15 31.93 9.37
C LEU A 415 -34.46 30.44 9.46
N HIS A 416 -33.53 29.63 9.98
CA HIS A 416 -33.72 28.18 10.14
C HIS A 416 -34.51 27.80 11.40
N GLY A 417 -35.02 28.78 12.16
CA GLY A 417 -35.82 28.54 13.36
C GLY A 417 -35.06 27.88 14.51
N LEU A 418 -33.73 27.89 14.49
CA LEU A 418 -32.86 27.30 15.54
C LEU A 418 -33.04 28.00 16.90
N ASN A 419 -33.66 29.18 16.91
CA ASN A 419 -34.06 29.91 18.11
C ASN A 419 -35.35 29.40 18.77
N ILE A 420 -35.99 28.38 18.19
CA ILE A 420 -37.21 27.77 18.71
C ILE A 420 -36.83 26.40 19.27
N SER A 421 -37.06 26.22 20.57
CA SER A 421 -36.81 24.97 21.28
C SER A 421 -38.06 24.11 21.32
N TYR A 422 -37.94 22.85 20.91
CA TYR A 422 -38.97 21.82 21.03
C TYR A 422 -38.50 20.77 22.04
N SER A 423 -39.37 20.30 22.93
CA SER A 423 -39.06 19.24 23.88
C SER A 423 -39.81 17.95 23.54
N CYS A 424 -39.17 16.80 23.77
CA CYS A 424 -39.77 15.48 23.60
C CYS A 424 -39.75 14.69 24.92
N GLU A 425 -40.92 14.35 25.45
CA GLU A 425 -41.08 13.65 26.73
C GLU A 425 -40.59 12.19 26.62
N ILE A 426 -40.88 11.52 25.49
CA ILE A 426 -40.42 10.14 25.20
C ILE A 426 -38.89 10.03 25.21
N CYS A 427 -38.18 11.11 24.88
CA CYS A 427 -36.71 11.18 24.94
C CYS A 427 -36.15 11.69 26.29
N GLY A 428 -36.95 11.72 27.36
CA GLY A 428 -36.54 12.22 28.68
C GLY A 428 -36.50 13.75 28.76
N ASN A 429 -37.46 14.44 28.12
CA ASN A 429 -37.55 15.90 28.03
C ASN A 429 -36.33 16.57 27.36
N GLN A 430 -35.66 15.85 26.46
CA GLN A 430 -34.58 16.40 25.65
C GLN A 430 -35.09 17.56 24.80
N VAL A 431 -34.34 18.65 24.79
CA VAL A 431 -34.64 19.87 24.01
C VAL A 431 -33.89 19.83 22.68
N TYR A 432 -34.64 19.95 21.59
CA TYR A 432 -34.13 20.07 20.22
C TYR A 432 -34.32 21.50 19.74
N LYS A 433 -33.27 22.06 19.12
CA LYS A 433 -33.28 23.42 18.58
C LYS A 433 -33.63 23.38 17.09
N GLY A 434 -34.77 23.96 16.74
CA GLY A 434 -35.23 24.10 15.37
C GLY A 434 -36.12 22.96 14.87
N PRO A 435 -37.05 23.25 13.93
CA PRO A 435 -38.02 22.27 13.44
C PRO A 435 -37.37 21.08 12.72
N LYS A 436 -36.30 21.31 11.95
CA LYS A 436 -35.63 20.25 11.16
C LYS A 436 -34.95 19.21 12.05
N ALA A 437 -34.22 19.65 13.07
CA ALA A 437 -33.61 18.76 14.06
C ALA A 437 -34.69 18.00 14.83
N PHE A 438 -35.78 18.69 15.19
CA PHE A 438 -36.92 18.07 15.85
C PHE A 438 -37.72 17.13 14.94
N GLN A 439 -37.66 17.20 13.62
CA GLN A 439 -38.26 16.16 12.78
C GLN A 439 -37.32 14.95 12.62
N LYS A 440 -36.02 15.20 12.52
CA LYS A 440 -35.01 14.13 12.40
C LYS A 440 -34.98 13.21 13.62
N HIS A 441 -35.18 13.76 14.83
CA HIS A 441 -35.06 12.97 16.06
C HIS A 441 -36.03 11.79 16.17
N PHE A 442 -37.18 11.79 15.48
CA PHE A 442 -38.12 10.66 15.48
C PHE A 442 -37.51 9.35 14.93
N ASN A 443 -36.54 9.48 14.03
CA ASN A 443 -35.80 8.36 13.44
C ASN A 443 -34.46 8.10 14.14
N GLU A 444 -34.07 8.94 15.10
CA GLU A 444 -32.83 8.76 15.83
C GLU A 444 -32.94 7.64 16.87
N TRP A 445 -31.79 7.07 17.24
CA TRP A 445 -31.70 5.95 18.16
C TRP A 445 -32.36 6.25 19.52
N ARG A 446 -32.18 7.46 20.06
CA ARG A 446 -32.75 7.85 21.37
C ARG A 446 -34.27 7.78 21.39
N HIS A 447 -34.93 8.27 20.35
CA HIS A 447 -36.40 8.22 20.27
C HIS A 447 -36.87 6.79 20.04
N SER A 448 -36.22 6.05 19.14
CA SER A 448 -36.50 4.63 18.90
C SER A 448 -36.34 3.77 20.15
N HIS A 449 -35.32 4.05 20.96
CA HIS A 449 -35.09 3.39 22.24
C HIS A 449 -36.17 3.74 23.27
N GLY A 450 -36.55 5.02 23.37
CA GLY A 450 -37.67 5.45 24.21
C GLY A 450 -38.98 4.74 23.87
N MET A 451 -39.32 4.65 22.59
CA MET A 451 -40.48 3.91 22.09
C MET A 451 -40.40 2.40 22.43
N ARG A 452 -39.21 1.80 22.29
CA ARG A 452 -38.97 0.40 22.65
C ARG A 452 -39.17 0.15 24.15
N CYS A 453 -38.72 1.05 25.01
CA CYS A 453 -38.92 0.97 26.46
C CYS A 453 -40.40 1.08 26.85
N LEU A 454 -41.22 1.77 26.06
CA LEU A 454 -42.67 1.84 26.21
C LEU A 454 -43.40 0.61 25.61
N GLY A 455 -42.68 -0.30 24.93
CA GLY A 455 -43.26 -1.45 24.26
C GLY A 455 -44.03 -1.12 22.98
N ILE A 456 -43.80 0.06 22.38
CA ILE A 456 -44.46 0.53 21.16
C ILE A 456 -43.48 0.40 19.98
N PRO A 457 -43.89 -0.20 18.84
CA PRO A 457 -43.04 -0.25 17.65
C PRO A 457 -42.90 1.15 17.02
N ASN A 458 -41.67 1.57 16.74
CA ASN A 458 -41.40 2.86 16.09
C ASN A 458 -41.77 2.81 14.60
N THR A 459 -43.00 3.21 14.28
CA THR A 459 -43.56 3.24 12.92
C THR A 459 -44.02 4.66 12.58
N ALA A 460 -44.22 4.97 11.29
CA ALA A 460 -44.63 6.29 10.82
C ALA A 460 -45.94 6.81 11.46
N HIS A 461 -46.77 5.94 12.01
CA HIS A 461 -47.99 6.31 12.74
C HIS A 461 -47.72 7.16 14.00
N PHE A 462 -46.52 7.05 14.58
CA PHE A 462 -46.13 7.77 15.79
C PHE A 462 -45.29 9.04 15.51
N ALA A 463 -45.17 9.44 14.25
CA ALA A 463 -44.51 10.69 13.89
C ALA A 463 -45.21 11.90 14.52
N ASN A 464 -44.43 12.86 15.05
CA ASN A 464 -44.90 14.06 15.74
C ASN A 464 -45.54 13.84 17.13
N ILE A 465 -45.51 12.63 17.69
CA ILE A 465 -46.01 12.37 19.04
C ILE A 465 -44.87 12.52 20.05
N THR A 466 -45.00 13.48 20.95
CA THR A 466 -43.96 13.77 21.95
C THR A 466 -44.31 13.31 23.35
N GLN A 467 -45.60 13.24 23.67
CA GLN A 467 -46.08 12.89 25.00
C GLN A 467 -46.23 11.38 25.12
N ILE A 468 -45.82 10.84 26.28
CA ILE A 468 -45.86 9.40 26.52
C ILE A 468 -47.32 8.90 26.56
N LYS A 469 -48.21 9.70 27.16
CA LYS A 469 -49.63 9.38 27.27
C LYS A 469 -50.29 9.23 25.89
N ASP A 470 -50.06 10.19 25.01
CA ASP A 470 -50.66 10.20 23.67
C ASP A 470 -50.17 9.02 22.82
N ALA A 471 -48.90 8.63 22.96
CA ALA A 471 -48.34 7.47 22.28
C ALA A 471 -48.99 6.15 22.76
N LEU A 472 -49.22 6.00 24.07
CA LEU A 472 -49.89 4.83 24.63
C LEU A 472 -51.36 4.74 24.20
N ASP A 473 -52.08 5.87 24.22
CA ASP A 473 -53.49 5.93 23.81
C ASP A 473 -53.64 5.56 22.33
N LEU A 474 -52.76 6.08 21.47
CA LEU A 474 -52.75 5.73 20.05
C LEU A 474 -52.41 4.24 19.83
N TRP A 475 -51.41 3.72 20.56
CA TRP A 475 -51.03 2.31 20.44
C TRP A 475 -52.15 1.36 20.87
N ASN A 476 -52.84 1.67 21.97
CA ASN A 476 -53.99 0.89 22.43
C ASN A 476 -55.13 0.89 21.39
N LYS A 477 -55.36 2.02 20.73
CA LYS A 477 -56.36 2.13 19.65
C LYS A 477 -55.96 1.28 18.44
N ILE A 478 -54.71 1.40 17.97
CA ILE A 478 -54.19 0.62 16.84
C ILE A 478 -54.24 -0.88 17.14
N LYS A 479 -53.88 -1.29 18.36
CA LYS A 479 -53.94 -2.68 18.80
C LYS A 479 -55.37 -3.20 18.79
N GLY A 480 -56.33 -2.42 19.31
CA GLY A 480 -57.74 -2.78 19.30
C GLY A 480 -58.31 -2.90 17.88
N ASP A 481 -57.97 -1.99 16.97
CA ASP A 481 -58.40 -2.06 15.58
C ASP A 481 -57.79 -3.28 14.86
N LYS A 482 -56.51 -3.58 15.12
CA LYS A 482 -55.83 -4.76 14.57
C LYS A 482 -56.41 -6.07 15.09
N GLU A 483 -56.78 -6.13 16.38
CA GLU A 483 -57.48 -7.28 16.97
C GLU A 483 -58.88 -7.47 16.37
N ARG A 484 -59.61 -6.38 16.08
CA ARG A 484 -60.92 -6.45 15.40
C ARG A 484 -60.83 -6.89 13.94
N GLN A 485 -59.77 -6.52 13.24
CA GLN A 485 -59.54 -6.93 11.84
C GLN A 485 -58.90 -8.32 11.70
N ARG A 486 -58.47 -8.93 12.82
CA ARG A 486 -57.86 -10.25 12.81
C ARG A 486 -58.94 -11.30 12.61
N TRP A 487 -59.00 -11.85 11.39
CA TRP A 487 -59.86 -12.97 11.05
C TRP A 487 -59.66 -14.14 12.02
N ASN A 488 -60.74 -14.57 12.65
CA ASN A 488 -60.79 -15.66 13.60
C ASN A 488 -61.55 -16.85 12.98
N PRO A 489 -60.87 -17.96 12.60
CA PRO A 489 -61.52 -19.10 11.98
C PRO A 489 -62.71 -19.67 12.79
N ASP A 490 -62.67 -19.59 14.12
CA ASP A 490 -63.74 -20.14 14.95
C ASP A 490 -65.06 -19.35 14.85
N ASN A 491 -64.96 -18.04 14.56
CA ASN A 491 -66.09 -17.10 14.57
C ASN A 491 -66.46 -16.60 13.17
N ASP A 492 -65.49 -16.48 12.27
CA ASP A 492 -65.62 -15.85 10.95
C ASP A 492 -65.62 -16.87 9.80
N GLU A 493 -65.34 -18.16 10.07
CA GLU A 493 -65.47 -19.25 9.09
C GLU A 493 -66.84 -19.92 9.25
N GLU A 494 -67.59 -19.97 8.14
CA GLU A 494 -68.95 -20.49 8.11
C GLU A 494 -68.97 -21.87 7.41
N PHE A 495 -69.66 -22.83 8.02
CA PHE A 495 -69.89 -24.18 7.51
C PHE A 495 -71.39 -24.41 7.31
N GLU A 496 -71.74 -25.17 6.27
CA GLU A 496 -73.13 -25.56 5.98
C GLU A 496 -73.40 -26.96 6.53
N ASP A 497 -74.52 -27.13 7.24
CA ASP A 497 -74.98 -28.42 7.73
C ASP A 497 -75.69 -29.27 6.65
N SER A 498 -75.99 -30.52 6.97
CA SER A 498 -76.70 -31.45 6.07
C SER A 498 -78.11 -30.98 5.67
N ALA A 499 -78.67 -29.99 6.38
CA ALA A 499 -79.97 -29.39 6.15
C ALA A 499 -79.90 -28.03 5.43
N GLY A 500 -78.69 -27.55 5.11
CA GLY A 500 -78.45 -26.29 4.39
C GLY A 500 -78.39 -25.04 5.27
N ASN A 501 -78.27 -25.18 6.60
CA ASN A 501 -78.11 -24.04 7.50
C ASN A 501 -76.64 -23.67 7.64
N VAL A 502 -76.35 -22.37 7.59
CA VAL A 502 -75.00 -21.82 7.75
C VAL A 502 -74.74 -21.54 9.22
N VAL A 503 -73.71 -22.17 9.78
CA VAL A 503 -73.28 -22.01 11.18
C VAL A 503 -71.78 -21.74 11.24
N THR A 504 -71.32 -21.02 12.27
CA THR A 504 -69.88 -20.79 12.45
C THR A 504 -69.16 -22.12 12.71
N ARG A 505 -67.88 -22.21 12.32
CA ARG A 505 -67.05 -23.41 12.50
C ARG A 505 -67.12 -23.98 13.91
N LYS A 506 -67.03 -23.11 14.92
CA LYS A 506 -67.09 -23.55 16.32
C LYS A 506 -68.43 -24.21 16.65
N MET A 507 -69.54 -23.62 16.21
CA MET A 507 -70.87 -24.20 16.40
C MET A 507 -71.01 -25.51 15.62
N TYR A 508 -70.47 -25.59 14.40
CA TYR A 508 -70.46 -26.81 13.61
C TYR A 508 -69.68 -27.93 14.32
N GLU A 509 -68.47 -27.66 14.79
CA GLU A 509 -67.66 -28.65 15.50
C GLU A 509 -68.30 -29.09 16.82
N ASP A 510 -68.95 -28.19 17.55
CA ASP A 510 -69.66 -28.52 18.79
C ASP A 510 -70.93 -29.35 18.51
N LEU A 511 -71.73 -29.00 17.49
CA LEU A 511 -72.88 -29.81 17.07
C LEU A 511 -72.44 -31.18 16.55
N LYS A 512 -71.32 -31.25 15.83
CA LYS A 512 -70.71 -32.51 15.38
C LYS A 512 -70.32 -33.40 16.54
N ARG A 513 -69.70 -32.83 17.59
CA ARG A 513 -69.32 -33.56 18.81
C ARG A 513 -70.53 -34.04 19.59
N GLN A 514 -71.63 -33.30 19.57
CA GLN A 514 -72.90 -33.69 20.19
C GLN A 514 -73.72 -34.68 19.35
N GLY A 515 -73.30 -34.96 18.10
CA GLY A 515 -74.00 -35.87 17.19
C GLY A 515 -75.28 -35.29 16.60
N LEU A 516 -75.37 -33.96 16.47
CA LEU A 516 -76.56 -33.21 16.06
C LEU A 516 -76.50 -32.68 14.61
N LEU A 517 -75.52 -33.11 13.79
CA LEU A 517 -75.30 -32.67 12.40
C LEU A 517 -75.47 -33.79 11.36
#